data_AF-T2M577-F1
#
_entry.id   AF-T2M577-F1
#
_cell.length_a   1.000
_cell.length_b   1.000
_cell.length_c   1.000
_cell.angle_alpha   90.00
_cell.angle_beta   90.00
_cell.angle_gamma   90.00
#
_symmetry.space_group_name_H-M   'P 1'
#
loop_
_entity.id
_entity.type
_entity.pdbx_description
1 polymer ?
#
loop_
_entity_poly.entity_id
_entity_poly.type
_entity_poly.pdbx_seq_one_letter_code
_entity_poly.pdbx_strand_id
1 'polypeptide(L)'
;KTEVLEDISRSKCSFLTLKEIFVDSTPDKSSDFLVIDKSICHIVSNDELEFVYKVCMFFKISLAWFKYAFQITDCKVMSSFLFRKEVKLTAKKLEESMIKIDYTQLFDEIILPIKENLKVLFERIVSCKISPSDVILLFSEYQLGYREELFLLEIFLKLNFEEADIKTCVEKINCVFLMKKYFSHAIAIQQVKESLNLHGDFTSVENMMKPIDEIKSLQDISKDLEYVVASFEGFSDNTFAIFNAISSSLQLFFWLKENLKDPKEVKVFVEIMSIAAGETDYEVDRVKNFESCCLAFSHFIFDLNEKSGFKDLLQACEQTEKIMLSDKNIIKKLVN
;
A
#
# COMPACT_ATOMS: atom_id res chain seq x y z
N LYS A 1 3.07 30.34 65.90
CA LYS A 1 3.96 29.37 66.59
C LYS A 1 4.32 28.33 65.55
N THR A 2 5.46 28.60 64.91
CA THR A 2 6.68 27.76 64.83
C THR A 2 6.46 26.50 63.98
N GLU A 3 6.95 26.33 62.73
CA GLU A 3 8.30 26.56 62.14
C GLU A 3 9.38 25.63 62.76
N VAL A 4 10.23 24.84 62.06
CA VAL A 4 10.49 24.61 60.59
C VAL A 4 11.50 23.40 60.38
N LEU A 5 11.80 22.98 59.12
CA LEU A 5 12.89 22.06 58.62
C LEU A 5 12.57 20.51 58.61
N GLU A 6 12.72 19.78 57.48
CA GLU A 6 13.88 18.93 57.00
C GLU A 6 13.84 17.44 57.47
N ASP A 7 14.37 16.41 56.78
CA ASP A 7 14.81 16.23 55.37
C ASP A 7 14.93 14.71 54.99
N ILE A 8 15.22 14.42 53.71
CA ILE A 8 15.99 13.28 53.13
C ILE A 8 15.68 11.81 53.54
N SER A 9 15.36 10.99 52.53
CA SER A 9 16.19 9.81 52.16
C SER A 9 15.96 9.35 50.70
N ARG A 10 16.74 9.91 49.78
CA ARG A 10 16.84 9.43 48.38
C ARG A 10 17.58 8.09 48.34
N SER A 11 17.00 7.05 47.74
CA SER A 11 17.78 5.87 47.31
C SER A 11 18.50 6.21 45.99
N LYS A 12 19.81 6.45 46.08
CA LYS A 12 20.67 6.75 44.92
C LYS A 12 21.13 5.46 44.24
N CYS A 13 20.56 5.12 43.09
CA CYS A 13 21.39 4.52 42.04
C CYS A 13 22.09 5.68 41.33
N SER A 14 23.34 5.93 41.70
CA SER A 14 24.17 6.94 41.03
C SER A 14 24.45 6.48 39.60
N PHE A 15 23.88 7.19 38.63
CA PHE A 15 24.48 7.28 37.30
C PHE A 15 25.88 7.89 37.49
N LEU A 16 26.90 7.04 37.56
CA LEU A 16 28.27 7.48 37.35
C LEU A 16 28.32 8.04 35.93
N THR A 17 28.53 9.34 35.80
CA THR A 17 28.86 9.88 34.49
C THR A 17 30.23 9.36 34.12
N LEU A 18 30.46 9.00 32.84
CA LEU A 18 31.70 8.34 32.39
C LEU A 18 32.98 9.11 32.74
N LYS A 19 32.86 10.41 33.05
CA LYS A 19 33.91 11.30 33.57
C LYS A 19 34.46 10.89 34.95
N GLU A 20 33.69 10.16 35.75
CA GLU A 20 34.05 9.74 37.12
C GLU A 20 34.77 8.37 37.16
N ILE A 21 34.78 7.62 36.06
CA ILE A 21 35.38 6.26 36.00
C ILE A 21 36.85 6.29 35.56
N PHE A 22 37.30 7.35 34.88
CA PHE A 22 38.65 7.47 34.32
C PHE A 22 39.36 8.75 34.75
N VAL A 23 39.89 8.72 35.98
CA VAL A 23 41.04 9.54 36.38
C VAL A 23 42.26 8.62 36.45
N ASP A 24 43.38 9.09 35.91
CA ASP A 24 44.72 8.47 35.90
C ASP A 24 44.86 7.08 35.27
N SER A 25 45.14 7.05 33.96
CA SER A 25 46.07 6.10 33.32
C SER A 25 46.43 6.57 31.89
N THR A 26 47.60 7.18 31.72
CA THR A 26 48.22 7.35 30.40
C THR A 26 48.93 6.07 29.97
N PRO A 27 48.82 5.70 28.69
CA PRO A 27 49.95 5.09 28.01
C PRO A 27 50.27 5.79 26.69
N ASP A 28 51.55 6.14 26.50
CA ASP A 28 52.10 6.49 25.19
C ASP A 28 51.91 5.34 24.18
N LYS A 29 51.29 5.66 23.04
CA LYS A 29 51.87 5.46 21.70
C LYS A 29 50.90 5.92 20.60
N SER A 30 51.36 6.85 19.78
CA SER A 30 50.67 7.30 18.57
C SER A 30 51.04 6.44 17.36
N SER A 31 50.03 5.95 16.66
CA SER A 31 50.10 5.63 15.22
C SER A 31 48.68 5.43 14.62
N ASP A 32 48.42 6.15 13.52
CA ASP A 32 47.53 5.77 12.41
C ASP A 32 45.99 5.83 12.54
N PHE A 33 45.42 6.50 13.55
CA PHE A 33 43.95 6.72 13.64
C PHE A 33 43.46 8.15 13.36
N LEU A 34 44.35 9.07 12.93
CA LEU A 34 44.02 10.48 12.69
C LEU A 34 43.42 10.74 11.28
N VAL A 35 42.23 10.21 11.03
CA VAL A 35 41.33 10.73 9.99
C VAL A 35 40.13 11.39 10.66
N ILE A 36 40.20 12.71 10.84
CA ILE A 36 39.09 13.53 11.34
C ILE A 36 38.05 13.64 10.23
N ASP A 37 37.10 12.72 10.26
CA ASP A 37 35.90 12.75 9.43
C ASP A 37 35.01 13.94 9.85
N LYS A 38 34.84 14.90 8.93
CA LYS A 38 34.07 16.14 9.16
C LYS A 38 32.61 15.91 9.53
N SER A 39 32.05 14.71 9.31
CA SER A 39 30.67 14.40 9.67
C SER A 39 30.37 14.36 11.17
N ILE A 40 31.40 14.31 12.04
CA ILE A 40 31.21 14.22 13.50
C ILE A 40 31.05 15.62 14.16
N CYS A 41 31.67 16.66 13.60
CA CYS A 41 31.73 18.00 14.18
C CYS A 41 30.37 18.71 14.35
N HIS A 42 29.29 18.14 13.80
CA HIS A 42 27.93 18.65 13.93
C HIS A 42 27.08 17.94 15.01
N ILE A 43 27.59 16.87 15.63
CA ILE A 43 26.80 15.98 16.52
C ILE A 43 27.33 16.00 17.96
N VAL A 44 28.63 16.21 18.14
CA VAL A 44 29.35 15.99 19.40
C VAL A 44 30.35 17.13 19.63
N SER A 45 30.47 17.65 20.85
CA SER A 45 31.46 18.70 21.16
C SER A 45 32.89 18.16 21.09
N ASN A 46 33.90 19.03 20.91
CA ASN A 46 35.30 18.60 20.79
C ASN A 46 35.77 17.75 21.99
N ASP A 47 35.35 18.09 23.21
CA ASP A 47 35.71 17.38 24.45
C ASP A 47 35.09 15.96 24.49
N GLU A 48 33.83 15.83 24.08
CA GLU A 48 33.13 14.54 23.99
C GLU A 48 33.69 13.68 22.85
N LEU A 49 34.13 14.31 21.76
CA LEU A 49 34.82 13.66 20.64
C LEU A 49 36.13 13.00 21.11
N GLU A 50 36.97 13.73 21.84
CA GLU A 50 38.21 13.18 22.42
C GLU A 50 37.93 12.03 23.40
N PHE A 51 36.86 12.14 24.19
CA PHE A 51 36.40 11.06 25.07
C PHE A 51 36.01 9.80 24.27
N VAL A 52 35.22 9.95 23.19
CA VAL A 52 34.82 8.82 22.32
C VAL A 52 36.05 8.15 21.69
N TYR A 53 37.05 8.90 21.22
CA TYR A 53 38.30 8.35 20.72
C TYR A 53 39.02 7.50 21.78
N LYS A 54 39.13 8.00 23.03
CA LYS A 54 39.77 7.26 24.14
C LYS A 54 39.02 5.96 24.47
N VAL A 55 37.69 5.98 24.49
CA VAL A 55 36.85 4.78 24.70
C VAL A 55 37.07 3.77 23.56
N CYS A 56 37.02 4.21 22.30
CA CYS A 56 37.23 3.32 21.15
C CYS A 56 38.62 2.66 21.18
N MET A 57 39.66 3.43 21.50
CA MET A 57 41.03 2.91 21.66
C MET A 57 41.15 1.91 22.82
N PHE A 58 40.61 2.24 24.00
CA PHE A 58 40.73 1.41 25.20
C PHE A 58 40.01 0.06 25.05
N PHE A 59 38.79 0.07 24.51
CA PHE A 59 37.98 -1.15 24.31
C PHE A 59 38.23 -1.83 22.95
N LYS A 60 39.14 -1.31 22.12
CA LYS A 60 39.44 -1.80 20.75
C LYS A 60 38.20 -1.87 19.85
N ILE A 61 37.31 -0.88 19.98
CA ILE A 61 36.09 -0.76 19.17
C ILE A 61 36.40 0.14 17.97
N SER A 62 35.98 -0.28 16.77
CA SER A 62 36.06 0.58 15.59
C SER A 62 35.24 1.85 15.78
N LEU A 63 35.85 3.02 15.55
CA LEU A 63 35.15 4.31 15.58
C LEU A 63 33.98 4.34 14.59
N ALA A 64 34.10 3.66 13.44
CA ALA A 64 33.02 3.54 12.46
C ALA A 64 31.83 2.75 13.03
N TRP A 65 32.09 1.67 13.77
CA TRP A 65 31.05 0.92 14.49
C TRP A 65 30.38 1.78 15.58
N PHE A 66 31.14 2.55 16.37
CA PHE A 66 30.57 3.45 17.36
C PHE A 66 29.64 4.50 16.73
N LYS A 67 30.10 5.19 15.68
CA LYS A 67 29.28 6.15 14.91
C LYS A 67 28.00 5.51 14.39
N TYR A 68 28.10 4.27 13.90
CA TYR A 68 26.98 3.54 13.34
C TYR A 68 25.95 3.12 14.38
N ALA A 69 26.39 2.57 15.51
CA ALA A 69 25.51 2.21 16.63
C ALA A 69 24.77 3.43 17.19
N PHE A 70 25.47 4.57 17.32
CA PHE A 70 24.84 5.84 17.66
C PHE A 70 23.80 6.26 16.62
N GLN A 71 24.16 6.27 15.32
CA GLN A 71 23.25 6.65 14.25
C GLN A 71 21.98 5.78 14.23
N ILE A 72 22.10 4.45 14.34
CA ILE A 72 20.96 3.53 14.40
C ILE A 72 19.98 3.94 15.51
N THR A 73 20.52 4.20 16.70
CA THR A 73 19.74 4.49 17.89
C THR A 73 18.98 5.80 17.75
N ASP A 74 19.64 6.83 17.20
CA ASP A 74 19.09 8.15 16.97
C ASP A 74 18.00 8.17 15.90
N CYS A 75 18.29 7.66 14.69
CA CYS A 75 17.33 7.65 13.57
C CYS A 75 16.25 6.56 13.67
N LYS A 76 16.30 5.69 14.69
CA LYS A 76 15.37 4.57 14.91
C LYS A 76 15.25 3.58 13.75
N VAL A 77 16.23 3.49 12.83
CA VAL A 77 16.17 2.58 11.67
C VAL A 77 15.91 1.10 12.04
N MET A 78 16.17 0.69 13.29
CA MET A 78 15.76 -0.61 13.80
C MET A 78 14.24 -0.86 13.78
N SER A 79 13.37 0.14 13.54
CA SER A 79 11.95 -0.07 13.23
C SER A 79 11.65 -0.24 11.74
N SER A 80 12.56 0.15 10.84
CA SER A 80 12.37 0.00 9.38
C SER A 80 12.32 -1.47 9.00
N PHE A 81 11.31 -1.86 8.22
CA PHE A 81 11.13 -3.24 7.80
C PHE A 81 12.06 -3.61 6.63
N LEU A 82 12.38 -2.67 5.72
CA LEU A 82 13.34 -2.88 4.63
C LEU A 82 14.76 -3.06 5.19
N PHE A 83 15.15 -2.25 6.18
CA PHE A 83 16.42 -2.45 6.89
C PHE A 83 16.49 -3.83 7.55
N ARG A 84 15.44 -4.22 8.30
CA ARG A 84 15.35 -5.57 8.90
C ARG A 84 15.39 -6.68 7.85
N LYS A 85 14.78 -6.48 6.68
CA LYS A 85 14.75 -7.45 5.56
C LYS A 85 16.14 -7.62 4.95
N GLU A 86 16.87 -6.53 4.72
CA GLU A 86 18.25 -6.59 4.20
C GLU A 86 19.23 -7.20 5.21
N VAL A 87 19.09 -6.90 6.51
CA VAL A 87 19.84 -7.56 7.59
C VAL A 87 19.59 -9.07 7.61
N LYS A 88 18.32 -9.51 7.51
CA LYS A 88 17.97 -10.95 7.45
C LYS A 88 18.52 -11.63 6.20
N LEU A 89 18.44 -10.98 5.03
CA LEU A 89 18.99 -11.49 3.78
C LEU A 89 20.51 -11.64 3.84
N THR A 90 21.19 -10.68 4.46
CA THR A 90 22.66 -10.71 4.66
C THR A 90 23.06 -11.80 5.65
N ALA A 91 22.38 -11.91 6.79
CA ALA A 91 22.61 -12.97 7.77
C ALA A 91 22.45 -14.37 7.15
N LYS A 92 21.36 -14.59 6.39
CA LYS A 92 21.11 -15.87 5.70
C LYS A 92 22.23 -16.22 4.71
N LYS A 93 22.71 -15.26 3.91
CA LYS A 93 23.85 -15.48 2.98
C LYS A 93 25.13 -15.89 3.73
N LEU A 94 25.38 -15.31 4.90
CA LEU A 94 26.56 -15.62 5.73
C LEU A 94 26.46 -17.02 6.38
N GLU A 95 25.27 -17.41 6.83
CA GLU A 95 24.97 -18.77 7.33
C GLU A 95 25.15 -19.81 6.23
N GLU A 96 24.59 -19.58 5.03
CA GLU A 96 24.70 -20.49 3.87
C GLU A 96 26.15 -20.65 3.37
N SER A 97 26.97 -19.61 3.50
CA SER A 97 28.40 -19.61 3.12
C SER A 97 29.35 -20.01 4.25
N MET A 98 28.85 -20.30 5.45
CA MET A 98 29.63 -20.67 6.65
C MET A 98 30.70 -19.64 7.04
N ILE A 99 30.51 -18.37 6.68
CA ILE A 99 31.48 -17.29 6.96
C ILE A 99 31.35 -16.88 8.44
N LYS A 100 32.48 -16.89 9.15
CA LYS A 100 32.59 -16.32 10.51
C LYS A 100 33.18 -14.92 10.41
N ILE A 101 32.43 -13.93 10.86
CA ILE A 101 32.83 -12.52 10.89
C ILE A 101 33.17 -12.14 12.34
N ASP A 102 34.33 -11.51 12.55
CA ASP A 102 34.70 -10.94 13.84
C ASP A 102 34.03 -9.56 14.06
N TYR A 103 33.86 -9.15 15.33
CA TYR A 103 33.24 -7.86 15.65
C TYR A 103 34.03 -6.66 15.08
N THR A 104 35.33 -6.81 14.83
CA THR A 104 36.17 -5.80 14.18
C THR A 104 35.81 -5.60 12.70
N GLN A 105 35.36 -6.66 12.02
CA GLN A 105 34.99 -6.68 10.59
C GLN A 105 33.51 -6.33 10.36
N LEU A 106 32.70 -6.34 11.42
CA LEU A 106 31.25 -6.13 11.37
C LEU A 106 30.83 -4.88 10.56
N PHE A 107 31.58 -3.78 10.67
CA PHE A 107 31.25 -2.56 9.94
C PHE A 107 31.49 -2.70 8.42
N ASP A 108 32.68 -3.15 8.03
CA ASP A 108 33.08 -3.18 6.62
C ASP A 108 32.46 -4.35 5.85
N GLU A 109 32.31 -5.52 6.46
CA GLU A 109 31.82 -6.75 5.81
C GLU A 109 30.28 -6.92 5.87
N ILE A 110 29.59 -6.23 6.78
CA ILE A 110 28.13 -6.34 6.93
C ILE A 110 27.45 -4.99 6.79
N ILE A 111 27.83 -3.99 7.59
CA ILE A 111 27.08 -2.74 7.67
C ILE A 111 27.21 -1.88 6.41
N LEU A 112 28.42 -1.76 5.88
CA LEU A 112 28.68 -0.97 4.68
C LEU A 112 27.94 -1.56 3.46
N PRO A 113 28.04 -2.87 3.15
CA PRO A 113 27.22 -3.51 2.12
C PRO A 113 25.71 -3.34 2.32
N ILE A 114 25.19 -3.47 3.54
CA ILE A 114 23.76 -3.24 3.83
C ILE A 114 23.36 -1.79 3.52
N LYS A 115 24.19 -0.80 3.89
CA LYS A 115 23.94 0.61 3.55
C LYS A 115 23.97 0.86 2.05
N GLU A 116 24.91 0.26 1.32
CA GLU A 116 25.02 0.40 -0.13
C GLU A 116 23.83 -0.24 -0.86
N ASN A 117 23.46 -1.47 -0.48
CA ASN A 117 22.28 -2.16 -1.02
C ASN A 117 20.98 -1.39 -0.76
N LEU A 118 20.78 -0.92 0.49
CA LEU A 118 19.61 -0.12 0.86
C LEU A 118 19.57 1.22 0.12
N LYS A 119 20.73 1.86 -0.12
CA LYS A 119 20.81 3.10 -0.91
C LYS A 119 20.38 2.85 -2.35
N VAL A 120 20.93 1.84 -3.03
CA VAL A 120 20.55 1.49 -4.41
C VAL A 120 19.06 1.12 -4.48
N LEU A 121 18.55 0.38 -3.50
CA LEU A 121 17.13 0.03 -3.42
C LEU A 121 16.24 1.27 -3.22
N PHE A 122 16.60 2.14 -2.28
CA PHE A 122 15.88 3.37 -1.96
C PHE A 122 15.82 4.32 -3.17
N GLU A 123 16.96 4.58 -3.81
CA GLU A 123 17.03 5.40 -5.03
C GLU A 123 16.15 4.83 -6.14
N ARG A 124 16.14 3.49 -6.31
CA ARG A 124 15.29 2.80 -7.30
C ARG A 124 13.79 2.87 -6.96
N ILE A 125 13.43 2.84 -5.68
CA ILE A 125 12.05 3.01 -5.20
C ILE A 125 11.58 4.46 -5.44
N VAL A 126 12.27 5.45 -4.86
CA VAL A 126 11.83 6.86 -4.90
C VAL A 126 11.82 7.42 -6.32
N SER A 127 12.82 7.08 -7.15
CA SER A 127 12.81 7.43 -8.58
C SER A 127 11.80 6.65 -9.43
N CYS A 128 10.96 5.81 -8.81
CA CYS A 128 9.92 4.99 -9.45
C CYS A 128 10.44 3.98 -10.51
N LYS A 129 11.74 3.67 -10.51
CA LYS A 129 12.38 2.74 -11.46
C LYS A 129 12.22 1.27 -11.07
N ILE A 130 11.68 0.99 -9.89
CA ILE A 130 11.35 -0.36 -9.43
C ILE A 130 10.14 -0.93 -10.17
N SER A 131 10.11 -2.26 -10.41
CA SER A 131 8.94 -2.92 -11.02
C SER A 131 7.81 -3.10 -10.01
N PRO A 132 6.53 -3.10 -10.43
CA PRO A 132 5.40 -3.46 -9.58
C PRO A 132 5.50 -4.86 -8.94
N SER A 133 6.08 -5.83 -9.66
CA SER A 133 6.34 -7.17 -9.13
C SER A 133 7.33 -7.14 -7.96
N ASP A 134 8.43 -6.37 -8.06
CA ASP A 134 9.36 -6.17 -6.95
C ASP A 134 8.69 -5.44 -5.78
N VAL A 135 7.81 -4.47 -6.04
CA VAL A 135 7.04 -3.77 -4.99
C VAL A 135 6.17 -4.77 -4.22
N ILE A 136 5.45 -5.67 -4.90
CA ILE A 136 4.67 -6.72 -4.23
C ILE A 136 5.60 -7.59 -3.37
N LEU A 137 6.76 -8.02 -3.87
CA LEU A 137 7.69 -8.88 -3.13
C LEU A 137 8.35 -8.18 -1.93
N LEU A 138 8.59 -6.87 -2.02
CA LEU A 138 9.18 -6.09 -0.94
C LEU A 138 8.18 -5.78 0.16
N PHE A 139 6.98 -5.33 -0.21
CA PHE A 139 5.98 -4.74 0.68
C PHE A 139 4.82 -5.70 1.06
N SER A 140 4.73 -6.92 0.52
CA SER A 140 3.64 -7.88 0.80
C SER A 140 3.38 -8.17 2.28
N GLU A 141 4.44 -8.21 3.08
CA GLU A 141 4.40 -8.49 4.53
C GLU A 141 4.03 -7.26 5.38
N TYR A 142 3.96 -6.07 4.79
CA TYR A 142 3.84 -4.81 5.52
C TYR A 142 2.98 -3.80 4.75
N GLN A 143 1.66 -3.81 4.96
CA GLN A 143 0.69 -3.15 4.07
C GLN A 143 0.40 -1.67 4.38
N LEU A 144 1.07 -1.07 5.38
CA LEU A 144 0.83 0.29 5.85
C LEU A 144 2.15 0.98 6.20
N GLY A 145 2.16 2.32 6.23
CA GLY A 145 3.32 3.09 6.71
C GLY A 145 4.47 3.25 5.71
N TYR A 146 4.21 3.13 4.41
CA TYR A 146 5.25 3.25 3.36
C TYR A 146 6.00 4.58 3.37
N ARG A 147 5.29 5.68 3.70
CA ARG A 147 5.88 7.02 3.79
C ARG A 147 6.87 7.10 4.96
N GLU A 148 6.46 6.60 6.12
CA GLU A 148 7.25 6.55 7.34
C GLU A 148 8.48 5.65 7.18
N GLU A 149 8.34 4.51 6.52
CA GLU A 149 9.45 3.62 6.16
C GLU A 149 10.51 4.34 5.31
N LEU A 150 10.09 5.03 4.25
CA LEU A 150 11.01 5.73 3.36
C LEU A 150 11.71 6.90 4.09
N PHE A 151 11.02 7.66 4.94
CA PHE A 151 11.67 8.69 5.76
C PHE A 151 12.70 8.13 6.75
N LEU A 152 12.41 6.98 7.39
CA LEU A 152 13.40 6.31 8.27
C LEU A 152 14.67 5.92 7.50
N LEU A 153 14.51 5.39 6.28
CA LEU A 153 15.66 5.07 5.42
C LEU A 153 16.41 6.31 4.92
N GLU A 154 15.72 7.38 4.53
CA GLU A 154 16.35 8.62 4.08
C GLU A 154 17.29 9.20 5.14
N ILE A 155 16.79 9.33 6.38
CA ILE A 155 17.55 9.84 7.54
C ILE A 155 18.75 8.92 7.85
N PHE A 156 18.55 7.60 7.81
CA PHE A 156 19.60 6.62 8.05
C PHE A 156 20.71 6.62 6.98
N LEU A 157 20.31 6.74 5.71
CA LEU A 157 21.22 6.75 4.57
C LEU A 157 21.85 8.13 4.32
N LYS A 158 21.38 9.18 5.01
CA LYS A 158 21.77 10.58 4.84
C LYS A 158 21.57 11.06 3.39
N LEU A 159 20.43 10.68 2.82
CA LEU A 159 20.00 11.13 1.50
C LEU A 159 19.17 12.41 1.63
N ASN A 160 18.91 13.07 0.50
CA ASN A 160 18.15 14.32 0.46
C ASN A 160 17.32 14.36 -0.82
N PHE A 161 16.12 13.79 -0.75
CA PHE A 161 15.12 13.81 -1.81
C PHE A 161 14.07 14.88 -1.54
N GLU A 162 13.30 15.24 -2.55
CA GLU A 162 12.13 16.10 -2.34
C GLU A 162 10.99 15.28 -1.73
N GLU A 163 10.29 15.84 -0.72
CA GLU A 163 9.11 15.19 -0.12
C GLU A 163 8.03 14.86 -1.18
N ALA A 164 7.96 15.66 -2.25
CA ALA A 164 7.08 15.43 -3.39
C ALA A 164 7.40 14.12 -4.15
N ASP A 165 8.67 13.75 -4.28
CA ASP A 165 9.10 12.50 -4.92
C ASP A 165 8.69 11.30 -4.06
N ILE A 166 8.95 11.37 -2.75
CA ILE A 166 8.58 10.33 -1.79
C ILE A 166 7.05 10.14 -1.77
N LYS A 167 6.28 11.24 -1.75
CA LYS A 167 4.81 11.19 -1.83
C LYS A 167 4.32 10.54 -3.12
N THR A 168 4.85 10.97 -4.27
CA THR A 168 4.49 10.42 -5.59
C THR A 168 4.84 8.92 -5.70
N CYS A 169 5.96 8.51 -5.11
CA CYS A 169 6.36 7.11 -5.03
C CYS A 169 5.39 6.28 -4.18
N VAL A 170 5.01 6.77 -3.00
CA VAL A 170 4.05 6.09 -2.10
C VAL A 170 2.67 5.95 -2.76
N GLU A 171 2.19 6.98 -3.46
CA GLU A 171 0.96 6.91 -4.27
C GLU A 171 1.03 5.79 -5.32
N LYS A 172 2.13 5.68 -6.05
CA LYS A 172 2.35 4.62 -7.05
C LYS A 172 2.48 3.22 -6.42
N ILE A 173 3.11 3.09 -5.25
CA ILE A 173 3.16 1.82 -4.48
C ILE A 173 1.74 1.39 -4.08
N ASN A 174 0.93 2.29 -3.52
CA ASN A 174 -0.47 2.02 -3.18
C ASN A 174 -1.25 1.51 -4.41
N CYS A 175 -1.03 2.13 -5.57
CA CYS A 175 -1.75 1.78 -6.78
C CYS A 175 -1.39 0.39 -7.32
N VAL A 176 -0.15 -0.10 -7.16
CA VAL A 176 0.18 -1.51 -7.45
C VAL A 176 -0.67 -2.46 -6.60
N PHE A 177 -0.85 -2.16 -5.31
CA PHE A 177 -1.69 -2.98 -4.43
C PHE A 177 -3.18 -2.88 -4.76
N LEU A 178 -3.66 -1.71 -5.19
CA LEU A 178 -5.04 -1.54 -5.66
C LEU A 178 -5.30 -2.28 -6.97
N MET A 179 -4.39 -2.19 -7.96
CA MET A 179 -4.46 -2.98 -9.20
C MET A 179 -4.53 -4.47 -8.86
N LYS A 180 -3.67 -4.96 -7.96
CA LYS A 180 -3.70 -6.36 -7.51
C LYS A 180 -5.03 -6.75 -6.83
N LYS A 181 -5.56 -5.88 -5.97
CA LYS A 181 -6.81 -6.10 -5.20
C LYS A 181 -8.05 -6.10 -6.11
N TYR A 182 -8.06 -5.28 -7.15
CA TYR A 182 -9.22 -5.03 -8.00
C TYR A 182 -9.11 -5.57 -9.43
N PHE A 183 -8.07 -6.36 -9.76
CA PHE A 183 -7.89 -6.95 -11.09
C PHE A 183 -9.10 -7.76 -11.57
N SER A 184 -9.58 -8.73 -10.77
CA SER A 184 -10.75 -9.56 -11.09
C SER A 184 -12.04 -8.73 -11.24
N HIS A 185 -12.13 -7.65 -10.47
CA HIS A 185 -13.25 -6.71 -10.49
C HIS A 185 -13.27 -5.90 -11.78
N ALA A 186 -12.10 -5.41 -12.23
CA ALA A 186 -11.96 -4.71 -13.50
C ALA A 186 -12.29 -5.61 -14.71
N ILE A 187 -11.90 -6.90 -14.66
CA ILE A 187 -12.28 -7.90 -15.68
C ILE A 187 -13.81 -8.05 -15.77
N ALA A 188 -14.51 -8.20 -14.63
CA ALA A 188 -15.97 -8.32 -14.62
C ALA A 188 -16.67 -7.05 -15.17
N ILE A 189 -16.13 -5.86 -14.86
CA ILE A 189 -16.65 -4.59 -15.38
C ILE A 189 -16.44 -4.48 -16.89
N GLN A 190 -15.29 -4.91 -17.42
CA GLN A 190 -15.02 -4.94 -18.85
C GLN A 190 -15.97 -5.88 -19.59
N GLN A 191 -16.30 -7.06 -19.01
CA GLN A 191 -17.33 -7.95 -19.56
C GLN A 191 -18.69 -7.28 -19.62
N VAL A 192 -19.11 -6.55 -18.57
CA VAL A 192 -20.37 -5.80 -18.56
C VAL A 192 -20.35 -4.62 -19.56
N LYS A 193 -19.23 -3.91 -19.69
CA LYS A 193 -19.02 -2.84 -20.68
C LYS A 193 -19.22 -3.36 -22.11
N GLU A 194 -18.52 -4.44 -22.47
CA GLU A 194 -18.63 -5.09 -23.78
C GLU A 194 -20.07 -5.57 -24.04
N SER A 195 -20.69 -6.18 -23.03
CA SER A 195 -22.01 -6.80 -23.16
C SER A 195 -23.19 -5.83 -23.05
N LEU A 196 -22.97 -4.59 -22.61
CA LEU A 196 -23.95 -3.50 -22.69
C LEU A 196 -23.64 -2.52 -23.84
N ASN A 197 -22.66 -2.86 -24.69
CA ASN A 197 -22.13 -2.05 -25.80
C ASN A 197 -21.75 -0.61 -25.39
N LEU A 198 -21.02 -0.47 -24.29
CA LEU A 198 -20.62 0.84 -23.75
C LEU A 198 -19.27 1.29 -24.33
N HIS A 199 -19.25 2.50 -24.88
CA HIS A 199 -18.09 3.12 -25.55
C HIS A 199 -17.67 4.47 -24.92
N GLY A 200 -18.20 4.82 -23.74
CA GLY A 200 -17.74 5.98 -22.97
C GLY A 200 -16.35 5.77 -22.34
N ASP A 201 -15.98 6.65 -21.41
CA ASP A 201 -14.68 6.57 -20.72
C ASP A 201 -14.62 5.40 -19.72
N PHE A 202 -13.74 4.43 -20.00
CA PHE A 202 -13.39 3.30 -19.13
C PHE A 202 -11.89 3.24 -18.82
N THR A 203 -11.15 4.33 -19.02
CA THR A 203 -9.68 4.39 -18.89
C THR A 203 -9.18 3.88 -17.53
N SER A 204 -9.93 4.15 -16.45
CA SER A 204 -9.64 3.64 -15.10
C SER A 204 -9.71 2.12 -14.99
N VAL A 205 -10.69 1.49 -15.65
CA VAL A 205 -10.88 0.02 -15.66
C VAL A 205 -9.78 -0.63 -16.49
N GLU A 206 -9.51 -0.06 -17.66
CA GLU A 206 -8.45 -0.51 -18.57
C GLU A 206 -7.06 -0.40 -17.92
N ASN A 207 -6.82 0.64 -17.12
CA ASN A 207 -5.60 0.77 -16.30
C ASN A 207 -5.51 -0.28 -15.20
N MET A 208 -6.61 -0.61 -14.50
CA MET A 208 -6.63 -1.67 -13.47
C MET A 208 -6.47 -3.09 -14.05
N MET A 209 -6.85 -3.30 -15.31
CA MET A 209 -6.69 -4.57 -16.02
C MET A 209 -5.27 -4.83 -16.54
N LYS A 210 -4.35 -3.86 -16.49
CA LYS A 210 -2.97 -4.06 -16.96
C LYS A 210 -2.26 -5.12 -16.10
N PRO A 211 -1.74 -6.21 -16.68
CA PRO A 211 -0.98 -7.22 -15.95
C PRO A 211 0.23 -6.57 -15.26
N ILE A 212 0.36 -6.85 -13.96
CA ILE A 212 1.37 -6.21 -13.09
C ILE A 212 2.80 -6.59 -13.51
N ASP A 213 2.96 -7.76 -14.10
CA ASP A 213 4.19 -8.34 -14.64
C ASP A 213 4.59 -7.76 -16.01
N GLU A 214 3.66 -7.19 -16.78
CA GLU A 214 3.96 -6.48 -18.04
C GLU A 214 4.47 -5.04 -17.80
N ILE A 215 4.15 -4.45 -16.64
CA ILE A 215 4.58 -3.11 -16.26
C ILE A 215 6.03 -3.14 -15.80
N LYS A 216 6.92 -2.43 -16.52
CA LYS A 216 8.37 -2.47 -16.26
C LYS A 216 8.78 -1.64 -15.05
N SER A 217 8.14 -0.50 -14.83
CA SER A 217 8.48 0.42 -13.74
C SER A 217 7.25 1.12 -13.17
N LEU A 218 7.35 1.60 -11.92
CA LEU A 218 6.33 2.48 -11.35
C LEU A 218 6.17 3.78 -12.16
N GLN A 219 7.19 4.24 -12.91
CA GLN A 219 7.08 5.42 -13.77
C GLN A 219 5.94 5.27 -14.80
N ASP A 220 5.75 4.06 -15.33
CA ASP A 220 4.76 3.73 -16.38
C ASP A 220 3.30 3.72 -15.88
N ILE A 221 3.08 3.72 -14.55
CA ILE A 221 1.74 3.83 -13.95
C ILE A 221 1.24 5.28 -14.11
N SER A 222 0.02 5.47 -14.63
CA SER A 222 -0.55 6.83 -14.83
C SER A 222 -0.65 7.62 -13.52
N LYS A 223 -0.74 8.94 -13.62
CA LYS A 223 -0.94 9.85 -12.48
C LYS A 223 -2.41 10.02 -12.07
N ASP A 224 -3.37 9.46 -12.81
CA ASP A 224 -4.82 9.59 -12.58
C ASP A 224 -5.33 8.74 -11.40
N LEU A 225 -4.54 8.68 -10.33
CA LEU A 225 -4.64 7.69 -9.26
C LEU A 225 -5.77 7.98 -8.30
N GLU A 226 -6.01 9.23 -7.93
CA GLU A 226 -7.13 9.62 -7.03
C GLU A 226 -8.48 9.16 -7.60
N TYR A 227 -8.67 9.30 -8.91
CA TYR A 227 -9.90 8.88 -9.59
C TYR A 227 -10.03 7.35 -9.65
N VAL A 228 -8.92 6.64 -9.87
CA VAL A 228 -8.87 5.17 -9.87
C VAL A 228 -9.14 4.60 -8.46
N VAL A 229 -8.56 5.18 -7.40
CA VAL A 229 -8.79 4.74 -6.01
C VAL A 229 -10.25 4.93 -5.63
N ALA A 230 -10.79 6.14 -5.77
CA ALA A 230 -12.15 6.47 -5.36
C ALA A 230 -13.21 5.63 -6.09
N SER A 231 -13.00 5.34 -7.38
CA SER A 231 -13.96 4.56 -8.18
C SER A 231 -14.04 3.08 -7.76
N PHE A 232 -12.96 2.50 -7.21
CA PHE A 232 -12.90 1.09 -6.83
C PHE A 232 -13.08 0.86 -5.31
N GLU A 233 -12.80 1.85 -4.46
CA GLU A 233 -13.10 1.78 -3.02
C GLU A 233 -14.61 1.84 -2.72
N GLY A 234 -15.40 2.45 -3.60
CA GLY A 234 -16.86 2.45 -3.52
C GLY A 234 -17.52 1.09 -3.81
N PHE A 235 -16.76 0.08 -4.23
CA PHE A 235 -17.31 -1.24 -4.58
C PHE A 235 -17.67 -2.07 -3.36
N SER A 236 -18.97 -2.29 -3.20
CA SER A 236 -19.51 -3.23 -2.24
C SER A 236 -19.57 -4.65 -2.86
N ASP A 237 -19.74 -5.67 -2.01
CA ASP A 237 -20.00 -7.03 -2.50
C ASP A 237 -21.29 -7.10 -3.36
N ASN A 238 -22.23 -6.17 -3.17
CA ASN A 238 -23.45 -6.07 -3.99
C ASN A 238 -23.13 -5.57 -5.41
N THR A 239 -22.16 -4.67 -5.56
CA THR A 239 -21.74 -4.15 -6.88
C THR A 239 -21.28 -5.32 -7.78
N PHE A 240 -20.57 -6.29 -7.21
CA PHE A 240 -20.17 -7.51 -7.94
C PHE A 240 -21.30 -8.50 -8.13
N ALA A 241 -22.21 -8.64 -7.17
CA ALA A 241 -23.43 -9.43 -7.39
C ALA A 241 -24.25 -8.88 -8.58
N ILE A 242 -24.35 -7.55 -8.72
CA ILE A 242 -24.98 -6.86 -9.86
C ILE A 242 -24.24 -7.18 -11.17
N PHE A 243 -22.92 -6.96 -11.25
CA PHE A 243 -22.17 -7.23 -12.47
C PHE A 243 -22.21 -8.71 -12.89
N ASN A 244 -22.07 -9.64 -11.94
CA ASN A 244 -22.15 -11.07 -12.22
C ASN A 244 -23.56 -11.49 -12.69
N ALA A 245 -24.61 -10.89 -12.13
CA ALA A 245 -25.98 -11.18 -12.53
C ALA A 245 -26.29 -10.66 -13.94
N ILE A 246 -25.85 -9.43 -14.26
CA ILE A 246 -25.95 -8.88 -15.62
C ILE A 246 -25.19 -9.79 -16.59
N SER A 247 -23.92 -10.11 -16.33
CA SER A 247 -23.10 -11.01 -17.16
C SER A 247 -23.69 -12.41 -17.34
N SER A 248 -24.48 -12.90 -16.38
CA SER A 248 -25.19 -14.19 -16.48
C SER A 248 -26.52 -14.10 -17.25
N SER A 249 -27.08 -12.91 -17.43
CA SER A 249 -28.42 -12.65 -18.01
C SER A 249 -28.37 -11.73 -19.24
N LEU A 250 -27.21 -11.62 -19.91
CA LEU A 250 -26.97 -10.67 -21.00
C LEU A 250 -27.99 -10.73 -22.14
N GLN A 251 -28.45 -11.92 -22.52
CA GLN A 251 -29.47 -12.08 -23.56
C GLN A 251 -30.79 -11.40 -23.18
N LEU A 252 -31.16 -11.41 -21.89
CA LEU A 252 -32.31 -10.68 -21.38
C LEU A 252 -32.07 -9.16 -21.44
N PHE A 253 -30.89 -8.67 -21.04
CA PHE A 253 -30.57 -7.24 -21.12
C PHE A 253 -30.55 -6.71 -22.56
N PHE A 254 -29.99 -7.45 -23.52
CA PHE A 254 -30.08 -7.12 -24.94
C PHE A 254 -31.53 -7.07 -25.41
N TRP A 255 -32.30 -8.14 -25.15
CA TRP A 255 -33.70 -8.20 -25.56
C TRP A 255 -34.53 -7.06 -24.96
N LEU A 256 -34.35 -6.75 -23.67
CA LEU A 256 -35.00 -5.62 -23.00
C LEU A 256 -34.66 -4.29 -23.67
N LYS A 257 -33.39 -4.01 -23.98
CA LYS A 257 -32.97 -2.77 -24.66
C LYS A 257 -33.48 -2.64 -26.10
N GLU A 258 -33.60 -3.77 -26.82
CA GLU A 258 -34.11 -3.75 -28.20
C GLU A 258 -35.64 -3.58 -28.26
N ASN A 259 -36.37 -4.18 -27.30
CA ASN A 259 -37.83 -4.30 -27.36
C ASN A 259 -38.60 -3.35 -26.43
N LEU A 260 -37.96 -2.83 -25.37
CA LEU A 260 -38.55 -1.87 -24.42
C LEU A 260 -37.68 -0.61 -24.34
N LYS A 261 -38.23 0.54 -24.73
CA LYS A 261 -37.52 1.83 -24.82
C LYS A 261 -37.86 2.80 -23.71
N ASP A 262 -39.01 2.65 -23.06
CA ASP A 262 -39.46 3.49 -21.93
C ASP A 262 -39.86 2.59 -20.75
N PRO A 263 -39.52 2.94 -19.49
CA PRO A 263 -39.99 2.23 -18.29
C PRO A 263 -41.51 2.01 -18.22
N LYS A 264 -42.33 2.82 -18.91
CA LYS A 264 -43.79 2.62 -19.03
C LYS A 264 -44.15 1.41 -19.90
N GLU A 265 -43.34 1.08 -20.90
CA GLU A 265 -43.59 -0.08 -21.78
C GLU A 265 -43.43 -1.39 -21.01
N VAL A 266 -42.57 -1.44 -19.98
CA VAL A 266 -42.48 -2.57 -19.04
C VAL A 266 -43.85 -2.90 -18.44
N LYS A 267 -44.63 -1.89 -18.02
CA LYS A 267 -45.94 -2.11 -17.40
C LYS A 267 -46.93 -2.74 -18.38
N VAL A 268 -47.01 -2.19 -19.59
CA VAL A 268 -47.88 -2.73 -20.65
C VAL A 268 -47.46 -4.15 -21.02
N PHE A 269 -46.15 -4.43 -21.08
CA PHE A 269 -45.63 -5.76 -21.35
C PHE A 269 -45.93 -6.75 -20.21
N VAL A 270 -45.84 -6.33 -18.95
CA VAL A 270 -46.22 -7.12 -17.76
C VAL A 270 -47.72 -7.39 -17.72
N GLU A 271 -48.57 -6.43 -18.09
CA GLU A 271 -50.02 -6.64 -18.23
C GLU A 271 -50.31 -7.71 -19.31
N ILE A 272 -49.67 -7.63 -20.48
CA ILE A 272 -49.80 -8.63 -21.55
C ILE A 272 -49.30 -10.01 -21.09
N MET A 273 -48.14 -10.08 -20.42
CA MET A 273 -47.63 -11.34 -19.88
C MET A 273 -48.51 -11.91 -18.78
N SER A 274 -49.16 -11.08 -17.96
CA SER A 274 -50.10 -11.52 -16.92
C SER A 274 -51.37 -12.14 -17.51
N ILE A 275 -51.80 -11.69 -18.70
CA ILE A 275 -52.93 -12.26 -19.46
C ILE A 275 -52.50 -13.54 -20.20
N ALA A 276 -51.24 -13.62 -20.64
CA ALA A 276 -50.70 -14.76 -21.39
C ALA A 276 -50.16 -15.90 -20.51
N ALA A 277 -49.83 -15.63 -19.25
CA ALA A 277 -49.42 -16.62 -18.27
C ALA A 277 -50.59 -17.54 -17.87
N GLY A 278 -50.30 -18.81 -17.59
CA GLY A 278 -51.28 -19.70 -16.98
C GLY A 278 -51.59 -19.33 -15.53
N GLU A 279 -52.65 -19.93 -15.00
CA GLU A 279 -53.15 -19.64 -13.64
C GLU A 279 -52.30 -20.27 -12.51
N THR A 280 -51.16 -20.90 -12.83
CA THR A 280 -50.32 -21.52 -11.79
C THR A 280 -49.50 -20.47 -11.02
N ASP A 281 -49.36 -20.67 -9.70
CA ASP A 281 -48.56 -19.78 -8.84
C ASP A 281 -47.15 -19.54 -9.39
N TYR A 282 -46.54 -20.57 -10.00
CA TYR A 282 -45.23 -20.50 -10.63
C TYR A 282 -45.17 -19.56 -11.84
N GLU A 283 -46.17 -19.61 -12.74
CA GLU A 283 -46.23 -18.74 -13.91
C GLU A 283 -46.50 -17.28 -13.51
N VAL A 284 -47.42 -17.08 -12.58
CA VAL A 284 -47.75 -15.77 -12.00
C VAL A 284 -46.53 -15.16 -11.30
N ASP A 285 -45.77 -15.94 -10.52
CA ASP A 285 -44.57 -15.45 -9.85
C ASP A 285 -43.41 -15.18 -10.82
N ARG A 286 -43.29 -15.90 -11.95
CA ARG A 286 -42.33 -15.54 -13.00
C ARG A 286 -42.60 -14.15 -13.58
N VAL A 287 -43.86 -13.79 -13.82
CA VAL A 287 -44.22 -12.44 -14.31
C VAL A 287 -43.87 -11.36 -13.27
N LYS A 288 -44.20 -11.58 -11.98
CA LYS A 288 -43.82 -10.66 -10.89
C LYS A 288 -42.30 -10.53 -10.72
N ASN A 289 -41.56 -11.63 -10.88
CA ASN A 289 -40.09 -11.62 -10.80
C ASN A 289 -39.48 -10.81 -11.95
N PHE A 290 -39.99 -10.99 -13.19
CA PHE A 290 -39.60 -10.18 -14.34
C PHE A 290 -39.86 -8.68 -14.10
N GLU A 291 -41.06 -8.31 -13.63
CA GLU A 291 -41.40 -6.92 -13.31
C GLU A 291 -40.43 -6.35 -12.25
N SER A 292 -40.22 -7.09 -11.16
CA SER A 292 -39.28 -6.71 -10.09
C SER A 292 -37.89 -6.43 -10.66
N CYS A 293 -37.38 -7.30 -11.53
CA CYS A 293 -36.06 -7.15 -12.14
C CYS A 293 -35.97 -5.96 -13.08
N CYS A 294 -36.97 -5.75 -13.95
CA CYS A 294 -37.01 -4.60 -14.86
C CYS A 294 -37.03 -3.27 -14.10
N LEU A 295 -37.71 -3.20 -12.95
CA LEU A 295 -37.69 -2.04 -12.07
C LEU A 295 -36.32 -1.87 -11.38
N ALA A 296 -35.76 -2.94 -10.82
CA ALA A 296 -34.50 -2.91 -10.08
C ALA A 296 -33.29 -2.54 -10.96
N PHE A 297 -33.28 -3.00 -12.21
CA PHE A 297 -32.23 -2.73 -13.19
C PHE A 297 -32.61 -1.64 -14.22
N SER A 298 -33.66 -0.86 -13.93
CA SER A 298 -34.16 0.19 -14.84
C SER A 298 -33.08 1.14 -15.34
N HIS A 299 -32.17 1.61 -14.47
CA HIS A 299 -31.05 2.46 -14.87
C HIS A 299 -30.10 1.78 -15.88
N PHE A 300 -29.85 0.47 -15.76
CA PHE A 300 -29.04 -0.27 -16.72
C PHE A 300 -29.72 -0.46 -18.07
N ILE A 301 -31.05 -0.64 -18.06
CA ILE A 301 -31.86 -0.91 -19.25
C ILE A 301 -32.12 0.39 -20.02
N PHE A 302 -32.57 1.46 -19.35
CA PHE A 302 -33.13 2.64 -20.00
C PHE A 302 -32.19 3.86 -20.02
N ASP A 303 -31.31 4.03 -19.02
CA ASP A 303 -30.47 5.24 -18.93
C ASP A 303 -29.07 5.03 -19.56
N LEU A 304 -28.48 3.84 -19.41
CA LEU A 304 -27.18 3.52 -20.01
C LEU A 304 -27.28 3.34 -21.52
N ASN A 305 -26.49 4.12 -22.26
CA ASN A 305 -26.40 4.12 -23.72
C ASN A 305 -24.95 3.97 -24.18
N GLU A 306 -24.70 3.88 -25.49
CA GLU A 306 -23.36 3.65 -26.06
C GLU A 306 -22.31 4.69 -25.63
N LYS A 307 -22.71 5.92 -25.24
CA LYS A 307 -21.79 6.97 -24.78
C LYS A 307 -21.53 6.94 -23.28
N SER A 308 -22.27 6.12 -22.52
CA SER A 308 -22.12 6.00 -21.08
C SER A 308 -20.74 5.42 -20.75
N GLY A 309 -20.06 6.07 -19.80
CA GLY A 309 -18.77 5.67 -19.29
C GLY A 309 -18.88 4.91 -17.98
N PHE A 310 -17.71 4.68 -17.36
CA PHE A 310 -17.60 3.99 -16.09
C PHE A 310 -18.39 4.67 -14.96
N LYS A 311 -18.40 6.01 -14.89
CA LYS A 311 -19.17 6.76 -13.87
C LYS A 311 -20.67 6.46 -13.94
N ASP A 312 -21.23 6.46 -15.14
CA ASP A 312 -22.65 6.22 -15.35
C ASP A 312 -23.03 4.79 -14.97
N LEU A 313 -22.16 3.82 -15.28
CA LEU A 313 -22.30 2.42 -14.86
C LEU A 313 -22.32 2.28 -13.33
N LEU A 314 -21.43 2.99 -12.62
CA LEU A 314 -21.41 2.96 -11.15
C LEU A 314 -22.64 3.64 -10.55
N GLN A 315 -23.09 4.76 -11.12
CA GLN A 315 -24.33 5.39 -10.71
C GLN A 315 -25.53 4.44 -10.90
N ALA A 316 -25.57 3.64 -11.97
CA ALA A 316 -26.60 2.62 -12.16
C ALA A 316 -26.51 1.52 -11.08
N CYS A 317 -25.29 1.04 -10.74
CA CYS A 317 -25.08 0.12 -9.60
C CYS A 317 -25.65 0.68 -8.29
N GLU A 318 -25.32 1.92 -7.93
CA GLU A 318 -25.78 2.55 -6.67
C GLU A 318 -27.32 2.61 -6.56
N GLN A 319 -28.03 2.84 -7.67
CA GLN A 319 -29.50 2.86 -7.64
C GLN A 319 -30.07 1.45 -7.50
N THR A 320 -29.51 0.46 -8.22
CA THR A 320 -29.91 -0.96 -8.05
C THR A 320 -29.60 -1.47 -6.64
N GLU A 321 -28.48 -1.09 -6.03
CA GLU A 321 -28.15 -1.44 -4.64
C GLU A 321 -29.19 -0.91 -3.64
N LYS A 322 -29.70 0.31 -3.83
CA LYS A 322 -30.79 0.86 -2.99
C LYS A 322 -32.07 0.01 -3.08
N ILE A 323 -32.32 -0.61 -4.22
CA ILE A 323 -33.47 -1.53 -4.44
C ILE A 323 -33.16 -2.92 -3.86
N MET A 324 -31.91 -3.39 -3.89
CA MET A 324 -31.49 -4.63 -3.21
C MET A 324 -31.67 -4.56 -1.68
N LEU A 325 -31.65 -3.37 -1.08
CA LEU A 325 -31.92 -3.20 0.36
C LEU A 325 -33.37 -3.57 0.74
N SER A 326 -34.35 -3.34 -0.15
CA SER A 326 -35.75 -3.72 0.06
C SER A 326 -36.06 -5.14 -0.46
N ASP A 327 -35.47 -5.57 -1.59
CA ASP A 327 -35.56 -6.95 -2.08
C ASP A 327 -34.19 -7.63 -2.18
N LYS A 328 -33.81 -8.30 -1.10
CA LYS A 328 -32.55 -9.07 -1.00
C LYS A 328 -32.46 -10.28 -1.94
N ASN A 329 -33.56 -10.69 -2.58
CA ASN A 329 -33.56 -11.82 -3.52
C ASN A 329 -33.55 -11.36 -4.98
N ILE A 330 -33.52 -10.06 -5.27
CA ILE A 330 -33.62 -9.55 -6.65
C ILE A 330 -32.56 -10.10 -7.60
N ILE A 331 -31.33 -10.29 -7.14
CA ILE A 331 -30.25 -10.94 -7.90
C ILE A 331 -30.60 -12.38 -8.29
N LYS A 332 -31.27 -13.12 -7.39
CA LYS A 332 -31.74 -14.49 -7.68
C LYS A 332 -32.93 -14.51 -8.62
N LYS A 333 -33.83 -13.51 -8.52
CA LYS A 333 -34.98 -13.34 -9.42
C LYS A 333 -34.57 -13.03 -10.86
N LEU A 334 -33.39 -12.45 -11.08
CA LEU A 334 -32.86 -12.15 -12.41
C LEU A 334 -32.22 -13.37 -13.10
N VAL A 335 -31.74 -14.34 -12.31
CA VAL A 335 -31.00 -15.52 -12.81
C VAL A 335 -31.88 -16.78 -12.89
N ASN A 336 -33.06 -16.78 -12.26
CA ASN A 336 -34.07 -17.86 -12.26
C ASN A 336 -35.22 -17.59 -13.24
#